data_AF-A0A2V8MIF6-F1
#
_entry.id   AF-A0A2V8MIF6-F1
#
_cell.length_a   1.000
_cell.length_b   1.000
_cell.length_c   1.000
_cell.angle_alpha   90.00
_cell.angle_beta   90.00
_cell.angle_gamma   90.00
#
_symmetry.space_group_name_H-M   'P 1'
#
loop_
_entity.id
_entity.type
_entity.pdbx_description
1 polymer ?
#
loop_
_entity_poly.entity_id
_entity_poly.type
_entity_poly.pdbx_seq_one_letter_code
_entity_poly.pdbx_strand_id
1 'polypeptide(L)'
;MTSKQPPRIATWMLEHFGSGPNNDAVLGDLAEQYRQKDSAMWYWRQAMKAIPVSLFKEIRGHKRIAASALLTGWGMWIVYVTWIFPLLTPFFFGGNFGVAIEPRAPIGTAWSVLWAPVLVQAGLARPFSFVFGVALPLIVWTMCGWLVARFHRNQQTAVVLLFAGSVLLMDLLLFGPFILTVKPAVAYLFVGPLAAHVAASILGILLGGGLLRHHSRTVSN
;
A
#
# COMPACT_ATOMS: atom_id res chain seq x y z
N MET A 1 -24.17 -35.39 6.70
CA MET A 1 -22.93 -34.86 7.31
C MET A 1 -22.54 -33.61 6.52
N THR A 2 -22.78 -32.43 7.05
CA THR A 2 -22.55 -31.17 6.33
C THR A 2 -21.06 -30.86 6.38
N SER A 3 -20.39 -30.89 5.21
CA SER A 3 -18.95 -30.59 5.12
C SER A 3 -18.72 -29.16 5.63
N LYS A 4 -17.93 -29.00 6.69
CA LYS A 4 -17.61 -27.68 7.24
C LYS A 4 -16.55 -27.04 6.38
N GLN A 5 -17.00 -26.14 5.51
CA GLN A 5 -16.11 -25.44 4.59
C GLN A 5 -15.28 -24.42 5.36
N PRO A 6 -13.96 -24.33 5.07
CA PRO A 6 -13.12 -23.31 5.68
C PRO A 6 -13.64 -21.91 5.31
N PRO A 7 -13.39 -20.90 6.16
CA PRO A 7 -13.80 -19.53 5.87
C PRO A 7 -13.18 -19.07 4.54
N ARG A 8 -14.06 -18.83 3.55
CA ARG A 8 -13.68 -18.54 2.16
C ARG A 8 -12.74 -17.34 2.05
N ILE A 9 -12.98 -16.30 2.84
CA ILE A 9 -12.17 -15.06 2.82
C ILE A 9 -10.75 -15.30 3.34
N ALA A 10 -10.59 -16.03 4.44
CA ALA A 10 -9.27 -16.30 5.00
C ALA A 10 -8.45 -17.23 4.09
N THR A 11 -9.12 -18.21 3.47
CA THR A 11 -8.50 -19.09 2.46
C THR A 11 -8.08 -18.28 1.24
N TRP A 12 -8.96 -17.42 0.72
CA TRP A 12 -8.66 -16.50 -0.38
C TRP A 12 -7.48 -15.58 -0.07
N MET A 13 -7.40 -15.01 1.13
CA MET A 13 -6.26 -14.18 1.54
C MET A 13 -4.96 -14.98 1.61
N LEU A 14 -4.99 -16.22 2.10
CA LEU A 14 -3.79 -17.05 2.17
C LEU A 14 -3.29 -17.44 0.78
N GLU A 15 -4.20 -17.79 -0.13
CA GLU A 15 -3.88 -18.10 -1.52
C GLU A 15 -3.34 -16.86 -2.25
N HIS A 16 -3.90 -15.67 -2.02
CA HIS A 16 -3.48 -14.45 -2.70
C HIS A 16 -2.21 -13.81 -2.13
N PHE A 17 -1.98 -13.91 -0.82
CA PHE A 17 -0.86 -13.23 -0.16
C PHE A 17 0.28 -14.18 0.26
N GLY A 18 0.04 -15.49 0.32
CA GLY A 18 1.07 -16.50 0.58
C GLY A 18 1.87 -16.78 -0.68
N SER A 19 3.11 -16.30 -0.72
CA SER A 19 3.94 -16.28 -1.95
C SER A 19 5.02 -17.39 -2.00
N GLY A 20 4.92 -18.40 -1.14
CA GLY A 20 5.94 -19.46 -1.03
C GLY A 20 5.56 -20.80 -1.70
N PRO A 21 6.53 -21.63 -2.13
CA PRO A 21 6.28 -22.99 -2.64
C PRO A 21 5.63 -23.92 -1.60
N ASN A 22 5.72 -23.58 -0.31
CA ASN A 22 5.07 -24.30 0.78
C ASN A 22 3.67 -23.74 1.11
N ASN A 23 3.15 -22.76 0.38
CA ASN A 23 1.84 -22.17 0.70
C ASN A 23 0.74 -23.24 0.63
N ASP A 24 0.75 -24.08 -0.39
CA ASP A 24 -0.22 -25.18 -0.55
C ASP A 24 -0.15 -26.20 0.60
N ALA A 25 1.07 -26.49 1.09
CA ALA A 25 1.27 -27.36 2.24
C ALA A 25 0.72 -26.74 3.54
N VAL A 26 0.94 -25.43 3.74
CA VAL A 26 0.41 -24.67 4.89
C VAL A 26 -1.12 -24.55 4.80
N LEU A 27 -1.67 -24.37 3.60
CA LEU A 27 -3.11 -24.33 3.34
C LEU A 27 -3.78 -25.66 3.64
N GLY A 28 -3.15 -26.76 3.20
CA GLY A 28 -3.59 -28.13 3.48
C GLY A 28 -3.60 -28.45 4.98
N ASP A 29 -2.52 -28.13 5.69
CA ASP A 29 -2.43 -28.34 7.14
C ASP A 29 -3.47 -27.50 7.91
N LEU A 30 -3.69 -26.25 7.51
CA LEU A 30 -4.70 -25.38 8.09
C LEU A 30 -6.13 -25.88 7.85
N ALA A 31 -6.43 -26.38 6.65
CA ALA A 31 -7.73 -26.95 6.31
C ALA A 31 -8.01 -28.26 7.10
N GLU A 32 -6.98 -29.08 7.30
CA GLU A 32 -7.07 -30.31 8.09
C GLU A 32 -7.32 -30.00 9.58
N GLN A 33 -6.56 -29.06 10.15
CA GLN A 33 -6.74 -28.64 11.54
C GLN A 33 -8.06 -27.88 11.76
N TYR A 34 -8.58 -27.16 10.76
CA TYR A 34 -9.89 -26.54 10.84
C TYR A 34 -11.01 -27.57 10.95
N ARG A 35 -10.94 -28.67 10.20
CA ARG A 35 -11.90 -29.78 10.31
C ARG A 35 -11.93 -30.41 11.70
N GLN A 36 -10.82 -30.35 12.45
CA GLN A 36 -10.72 -30.88 13.81
C GLN A 36 -11.13 -29.88 14.90
N LYS A 37 -10.76 -28.59 14.76
CA LYS A 37 -10.95 -27.57 15.82
C LYS A 37 -12.19 -26.71 15.66
N ASP A 38 -12.80 -26.69 14.47
CA ASP A 38 -14.10 -26.08 14.19
C ASP A 38 -14.23 -24.57 14.51
N SER A 39 -13.11 -23.88 14.66
CA SER A 39 -13.08 -22.46 15.05
C SER A 39 -12.60 -21.59 13.90
N ALA A 40 -13.54 -20.85 13.30
CA ALA A 40 -13.22 -19.88 12.24
C ALA A 40 -12.27 -18.79 12.73
N MET A 41 -12.40 -18.37 14.00
CA MET A 41 -11.52 -17.39 14.64
C MET A 41 -10.08 -17.92 14.76
N TRP A 42 -9.91 -19.21 15.07
CA TRP A 42 -8.60 -19.85 15.13
C TRP A 42 -7.94 -19.88 13.76
N TYR A 43 -8.68 -20.29 12.72
CA TYR A 43 -8.19 -20.29 11.34
C TYR A 43 -7.75 -18.88 10.89
N TRP A 44 -8.55 -17.87 11.18
CA TRP A 44 -8.22 -16.46 10.88
C TRP A 44 -6.92 -15.99 11.53
N ARG A 45 -6.70 -16.34 12.81
CA ARG A 45 -5.45 -15.97 13.50
C ARG A 45 -4.24 -16.65 12.88
N GLN A 46 -4.35 -17.91 12.47
CA GLN A 46 -3.25 -18.60 11.82
C GLN A 46 -3.00 -18.05 10.41
N ALA A 47 -4.06 -17.79 9.66
CA ALA A 47 -3.96 -17.19 8.34
C ALA A 47 -3.21 -15.84 8.37
N MET A 48 -3.59 -14.98 9.31
CA MET A 48 -2.93 -13.69 9.53
C MET A 48 -1.47 -13.78 9.99
N LYS A 49 -1.06 -14.89 10.61
CA LYS A 49 0.35 -15.13 11.01
C LYS A 49 1.17 -15.72 9.85
N ALA A 50 0.59 -16.62 9.08
CA ALA A 50 1.28 -17.32 8.00
C ALA A 50 1.67 -16.38 6.85
N ILE A 51 0.80 -15.41 6.52
CA ILE A 51 1.06 -14.41 5.47
C ILE A 51 2.38 -13.64 5.71
N PRO A 52 2.55 -12.87 6.80
CA PRO A 52 3.77 -12.10 7.02
C PRO A 52 5.02 -12.98 7.19
N VAL A 53 4.88 -14.18 7.77
CA VAL A 53 6.01 -15.12 7.92
C VAL A 53 6.50 -15.63 6.56
N SER A 54 5.57 -16.00 5.66
CA SER A 54 5.92 -16.46 4.31
C SER A 54 6.61 -15.35 3.50
N LEU A 55 6.06 -14.13 3.56
CA LEU A 55 6.60 -12.96 2.89
C LEU A 55 8.01 -12.63 3.42
N PHE A 56 8.20 -12.62 4.74
CA PHE A 56 9.49 -12.32 5.33
C PHE A 56 10.55 -13.37 4.98
N LYS A 57 10.16 -14.65 4.92
CA LYS A 57 11.06 -15.74 4.53
C LYS A 57 11.52 -15.59 3.07
N GLU A 58 10.60 -15.25 2.17
CA GLU A 58 10.90 -15.05 0.75
C GLU A 58 11.81 -13.83 0.51
N ILE A 59 11.50 -12.71 1.17
CA ILE A 59 12.29 -11.48 1.15
C ILE A 59 13.70 -11.71 1.69
N ARG A 60 13.82 -12.44 2.81
CA ARG A 60 15.11 -12.74 3.43
C ARG A 60 15.96 -13.67 2.55
N GLY A 61 15.33 -14.55 1.77
CA GLY A 61 15.98 -15.37 0.76
C GLY A 61 16.50 -14.56 -0.44
N HIS A 62 15.85 -13.43 -0.76
CA HIS A 62 16.14 -12.64 -1.96
C HIS A 62 16.35 -11.15 -1.67
N LYS A 63 17.26 -10.83 -0.74
CA LYS A 63 17.52 -9.45 -0.27
C LYS A 63 17.81 -8.44 -1.40
N ARG A 64 18.47 -8.88 -2.48
CA ARG A 64 18.76 -8.03 -3.65
C ARG A 64 17.50 -7.63 -4.39
N ILE A 65 16.54 -8.54 -4.53
CA ILE A 65 15.24 -8.30 -5.19
C ILE A 65 14.39 -7.33 -4.36
N ALA A 66 14.39 -7.50 -3.04
CA ALA A 66 13.74 -6.56 -2.13
C ALA A 66 14.35 -5.16 -2.20
N ALA A 67 15.69 -5.07 -2.22
CA ALA A 67 16.40 -3.80 -2.34
C ALA A 67 16.14 -3.11 -3.69
N SER A 68 16.21 -3.84 -4.81
CA SER A 68 15.94 -3.27 -6.13
C SER A 68 14.51 -2.76 -6.25
N ALA A 69 13.53 -3.49 -5.72
CA ALA A 69 12.14 -3.07 -5.71
C ALA A 69 11.91 -1.79 -4.92
N LEU A 70 12.46 -1.71 -3.70
CA LEU A 70 12.42 -0.49 -2.89
C LEU A 70 13.09 0.66 -3.65
N LEU A 71 14.30 0.45 -4.18
CA LEU A 71 15.00 1.50 -4.95
C LEU A 71 14.18 1.98 -6.15
N THR A 72 13.55 1.09 -6.91
CA THR A 72 12.71 1.49 -8.06
C THR A 72 11.47 2.28 -7.63
N GLY A 73 10.77 1.83 -6.58
CA GLY A 73 9.58 2.50 -6.09
C GLY A 73 9.87 3.85 -5.45
N TRP A 74 10.90 3.92 -4.61
CA TRP A 74 11.36 5.16 -3.98
C TRP A 74 11.98 6.13 -4.99
N GLY A 75 12.74 5.63 -5.97
CA GLY A 75 13.30 6.45 -7.05
C GLY A 75 12.20 7.12 -7.88
N MET A 76 11.16 6.39 -8.24
CA MET A 76 10.01 6.94 -8.96
C MET A 76 9.28 8.02 -8.13
N TRP A 77 9.15 7.78 -6.82
CA TRP A 77 8.57 8.77 -5.91
C TRP A 77 9.39 10.07 -5.85
N ILE A 78 10.72 9.97 -5.78
CA ILE A 78 11.61 11.15 -5.82
C ILE A 78 11.40 11.92 -7.12
N VAL A 79 11.34 11.24 -8.27
CA VAL A 79 11.10 11.89 -9.56
C VAL A 79 9.75 12.60 -9.56
N TYR A 80 8.71 11.96 -9.02
CA TYR A 80 7.39 12.56 -8.92
C TYR A 80 7.41 13.84 -8.06
N VAL A 81 8.00 13.81 -6.87
CA VAL A 81 8.03 14.96 -5.96
C VAL A 81 8.93 16.09 -6.48
N THR A 82 10.03 15.77 -7.15
CA THR A 82 11.01 16.79 -7.60
C THR A 82 10.70 17.38 -8.97
N TRP A 83 10.07 16.62 -9.88
CA TRP A 83 9.84 17.09 -11.26
C TRP A 83 8.36 17.27 -11.58
N ILE A 84 7.52 16.29 -11.25
CA ILE A 84 6.12 16.29 -11.68
C ILE A 84 5.29 17.24 -10.80
N PHE A 85 5.46 17.14 -9.48
CA PHE A 85 4.68 17.92 -8.54
C PHE A 85 4.90 19.44 -8.73
N PRO A 86 6.13 19.99 -8.76
CA PRO A 86 6.34 21.43 -8.91
C PRO A 86 5.87 21.96 -10.27
N LEU A 87 5.86 21.11 -11.30
CA LEU A 87 5.35 21.49 -12.62
C LEU A 87 3.82 21.58 -12.63
N LEU A 88 3.12 20.67 -11.96
CA LEU A 88 1.66 20.68 -11.88
C LEU A 88 1.14 21.75 -10.91
N THR A 89 1.89 22.03 -9.84
CA THR A 89 1.44 22.84 -8.70
C THR A 89 0.94 24.25 -9.09
N PRO A 90 1.64 25.04 -9.94
CA PRO A 90 1.17 26.36 -10.38
C PRO A 90 -0.18 26.35 -11.09
N PHE A 91 -0.50 25.27 -11.82
CA PHE A 91 -1.77 25.14 -12.55
C PHE A 91 -2.96 24.95 -11.61
N PHE A 92 -2.76 24.33 -10.45
CA PHE A 92 -3.83 24.00 -9.50
C PHE A 92 -3.91 24.96 -8.30
N PHE A 93 -2.77 25.52 -7.87
CA PHE A 93 -2.66 26.36 -6.68
C PHE A 93 -2.25 27.80 -6.98
N GLY A 94 -1.92 28.12 -8.24
CA GLY A 94 -1.33 29.40 -8.63
C GLY A 94 0.18 29.44 -8.39
N GLY A 95 0.88 30.36 -9.05
CA GLY A 95 2.35 30.47 -9.04
C GLY A 95 3.01 30.74 -7.68
N ASN A 96 2.22 31.00 -6.63
CA ASN A 96 2.72 31.30 -5.28
C ASN A 96 2.79 30.07 -4.35
N PHE A 97 2.31 28.90 -4.79
CA PHE A 97 2.46 27.66 -4.01
C PHE A 97 3.86 27.09 -4.24
N GLY A 98 4.81 27.53 -3.43
CA GLY A 98 6.17 27.02 -3.40
C GLY A 98 6.36 25.98 -2.31
N VAL A 99 6.99 24.86 -2.65
CA VAL A 99 7.51 23.91 -1.65
C VAL A 99 8.96 24.28 -1.38
N ALA A 100 9.26 24.78 -0.19
CA ALA A 100 10.64 24.90 0.29
C ALA A 100 11.04 23.57 0.92
N ILE A 101 11.97 22.83 0.30
CA ILE A 101 12.53 21.61 0.90
C ILE A 101 13.49 22.03 2.00
N GLU A 102 13.20 21.70 3.25
CA GLU A 102 14.06 22.04 4.38
C GLU A 102 15.26 21.08 4.40
N PRO A 103 16.51 21.58 4.28
CA PRO A 103 17.69 20.71 4.17
C PRO A 103 17.93 19.82 5.39
N ARG A 104 17.39 20.19 6.55
CA ARG A 104 17.52 19.46 7.82
C ARG A 104 16.59 18.26 7.93
N ALA A 105 15.48 18.27 7.20
CA ALA A 105 14.47 17.22 7.21
C ALA A 105 13.94 16.93 5.80
N PRO A 106 14.81 16.65 4.81
CA PRO A 106 14.44 16.64 3.40
C PRO A 106 13.36 15.59 3.09
N ILE A 107 13.38 14.45 3.79
CA ILE A 107 12.38 13.38 3.65
C ILE A 107 11.03 13.83 4.21
N GLY A 108 11.01 14.42 5.40
CA GLY A 108 9.78 14.91 6.02
C GLY A 108 9.14 16.04 5.20
N THR A 109 9.96 16.95 4.67
CA THR A 109 9.47 18.04 3.81
C THR A 109 9.02 17.52 2.44
N ALA A 110 9.73 16.58 1.83
CA ALA A 110 9.31 15.95 0.58
C ALA A 110 8.02 15.13 0.77
N TRP A 111 7.85 14.48 1.92
CA TRP A 111 6.62 13.76 2.26
C TRP A 111 5.45 14.71 2.50
N SER A 112 5.67 15.84 3.18
CA SER A 112 4.63 16.84 3.43
C SER A 112 4.06 17.42 2.13
N VAL A 113 4.82 17.42 1.03
CA VAL A 113 4.35 17.78 -0.32
C VAL A 113 3.14 16.97 -0.77
N LEU A 114 3.09 15.67 -0.43
CA LEU A 114 1.98 14.80 -0.81
C LEU A 114 0.68 15.18 -0.10
N TRP A 115 0.77 15.73 1.11
CA TRP A 115 -0.37 16.04 1.96
C TRP A 115 -0.68 17.53 2.00
N ALA A 116 0.26 18.41 1.69
CA ALA A 116 0.07 19.86 1.72
C ALA A 116 -1.12 20.32 0.85
N PRO A 117 -1.32 19.81 -0.39
CA PRO A 117 -2.55 19.96 -1.15
C PRO A 117 -3.82 19.58 -0.39
N VAL A 118 -3.78 18.42 0.27
CA VAL A 118 -4.91 17.87 1.04
C VAL A 118 -5.21 18.76 2.25
N LEU A 119 -4.18 19.22 2.97
CA LEU A 119 -4.28 20.11 4.13
C LEU A 119 -4.84 21.48 3.73
N VAL A 120 -4.33 22.07 2.65
CA VAL A 120 -4.77 23.39 2.17
C VAL A 120 -6.19 23.34 1.63
N GLN A 121 -6.62 22.22 1.03
CA GLN A 121 -7.95 22.10 0.43
C GLN A 121 -9.04 21.62 1.38
N ALA A 122 -8.71 20.83 2.40
CA ALA A 122 -9.67 20.45 3.46
C ALA A 122 -10.20 21.68 4.22
N GLY A 123 -9.45 22.79 4.26
CA GLY A 123 -9.90 24.06 4.81
C GLY A 123 -10.68 24.97 3.85
N LEU A 124 -10.71 24.69 2.53
CA LEU A 124 -11.19 25.64 1.51
C LEU A 124 -12.28 25.10 0.55
N ALA A 125 -12.81 23.89 0.77
CA ALA A 125 -13.91 23.30 -0.02
C ALA A 125 -13.74 23.43 -1.55
N ARG A 126 -12.51 23.25 -2.05
CA ARG A 126 -12.21 23.38 -3.49
C ARG A 126 -12.38 22.03 -4.21
N PRO A 127 -12.84 22.02 -5.48
CA PRO A 127 -13.11 20.80 -6.26
C PRO A 127 -11.87 19.94 -6.52
N PHE A 128 -10.67 20.47 -6.28
CA PHE A 128 -9.40 19.80 -6.55
C PHE A 128 -8.95 18.84 -5.43
N SER A 129 -9.67 18.76 -4.30
CA SER A 129 -9.35 17.87 -3.17
C SER A 129 -9.38 16.40 -3.54
N PHE A 130 -10.33 16.03 -4.39
CA PHE A 130 -10.39 14.69 -4.94
C PHE A 130 -9.20 14.36 -5.85
N VAL A 131 -8.74 15.32 -6.66
CA VAL A 131 -7.64 15.11 -7.60
C VAL A 131 -6.34 14.83 -6.86
N PHE A 132 -5.99 15.65 -5.87
CA PHE A 132 -4.73 15.48 -5.12
C PHE A 132 -4.83 14.49 -3.96
N GLY A 133 -6.01 14.36 -3.36
CA GLY A 133 -6.24 13.42 -2.26
C GLY A 133 -6.42 11.99 -2.72
N VAL A 134 -6.95 11.75 -3.93
CA VAL A 134 -7.34 10.40 -4.36
C VAL A 134 -6.82 10.07 -5.76
N ALA A 135 -7.23 10.82 -6.78
CA ALA A 135 -7.01 10.41 -8.18
C ALA A 135 -5.52 10.34 -8.55
N LEU A 136 -4.77 11.39 -8.22
CA LEU A 136 -3.36 11.50 -8.56
C LEU A 136 -2.51 10.49 -7.78
N PRO A 137 -2.63 10.35 -6.43
CA PRO A 137 -1.97 9.28 -5.70
C PRO A 137 -2.28 7.92 -6.31
N LEU A 138 -3.55 7.63 -6.59
CA LEU A 138 -3.95 6.36 -7.17
C LEU A 138 -3.24 6.11 -8.51
N ILE A 139 -3.16 7.09 -9.41
CA ILE A 139 -2.44 6.96 -10.69
C ILE A 139 -0.95 6.72 -10.47
N VAL A 140 -0.29 7.57 -9.67
CA VAL A 140 1.16 7.50 -9.42
C VAL A 140 1.52 6.16 -8.79
N TRP A 141 0.80 5.76 -7.75
CA TRP A 141 1.04 4.52 -7.04
C TRP A 141 0.67 3.28 -7.87
N THR A 142 -0.31 3.38 -8.77
CA THR A 142 -0.58 2.35 -9.78
C THR A 142 0.60 2.20 -10.74
N MET A 143 1.17 3.30 -11.23
CA MET A 143 2.36 3.24 -12.08
C MET A 143 3.56 2.65 -11.33
N CYS A 144 3.78 3.05 -10.08
CA CYS A 144 4.85 2.49 -9.23
C CYS A 144 4.66 0.99 -8.98
N GLY A 145 3.46 0.56 -8.58
CA GLY A 145 3.14 -0.84 -8.35
C GLY A 145 3.31 -1.69 -9.61
N TRP A 146 2.89 -1.16 -10.76
CA TRP A 146 3.08 -1.80 -12.07
C TRP A 146 4.55 -1.94 -12.44
N LEU A 147 5.33 -0.88 -12.24
CA LEU A 147 6.76 -0.88 -12.53
C LEU A 147 7.51 -1.91 -11.66
N VAL A 148 7.25 -1.90 -10.36
CA VAL A 148 7.83 -2.84 -9.38
C VAL A 148 7.50 -4.29 -9.74
N ALA A 149 6.24 -4.56 -10.09
CA ALA A 149 5.79 -5.86 -10.55
C ALA A 149 6.45 -6.30 -11.86
N ARG A 150 6.61 -5.38 -12.81
CA ARG A 150 7.17 -5.68 -14.13
C ARG A 150 8.63 -6.13 -14.08
N PHE A 151 9.41 -5.57 -13.16
CA PHE A 151 10.81 -5.93 -12.95
C PHE A 151 11.00 -7.23 -12.17
N HIS A 152 10.02 -7.65 -11.36
CA HIS A 152 10.15 -8.79 -10.45
C HIS A 152 9.04 -9.83 -10.62
N ARG A 153 8.73 -10.19 -11.88
CA ARG A 153 7.63 -11.11 -12.25
C ARG A 153 7.58 -12.42 -11.46
N ASN A 154 8.72 -12.98 -11.08
CA ASN A 154 8.77 -14.27 -10.38
C ASN A 154 8.37 -14.17 -8.89
N GLN A 155 8.49 -12.99 -8.26
CA GLN A 155 8.18 -12.74 -6.84
C GLN A 155 7.27 -11.54 -6.69
N GLN A 156 6.42 -11.32 -7.69
CA GLN A 156 5.65 -10.09 -7.88
C GLN A 156 4.80 -9.77 -6.65
N THR A 157 4.10 -10.76 -6.10
CA THR A 157 3.21 -10.58 -4.93
C THR A 157 3.99 -10.14 -3.70
N ALA A 158 5.06 -10.85 -3.32
CA ALA A 158 5.84 -10.54 -2.14
C ALA A 158 6.50 -9.16 -2.22
N VAL A 159 7.02 -8.82 -3.40
CA VAL A 159 7.69 -7.55 -3.66
C VAL A 159 6.71 -6.37 -3.65
N VAL A 160 5.53 -6.52 -4.26
CA VAL A 160 4.49 -5.48 -4.27
C VAL A 160 3.95 -5.25 -2.86
N LEU A 161 3.74 -6.30 -2.06
CA LEU A 161 3.30 -6.17 -0.67
C LEU A 161 4.35 -5.53 0.22
N LEU A 162 5.63 -5.88 0.01
CA LEU A 162 6.73 -5.23 0.73
C LEU A 162 6.76 -3.74 0.42
N PHE A 163 6.62 -3.37 -0.85
CA PHE A 163 6.59 -1.97 -1.25
C PHE A 163 5.37 -1.24 -0.68
N ALA A 164 4.17 -1.81 -0.79
CA ALA A 164 2.94 -1.27 -0.20
C ALA A 164 3.06 -1.10 1.33
N GLY A 165 3.61 -2.09 2.02
CA GLY A 165 3.88 -2.02 3.45
C GLY A 165 4.90 -0.95 3.82
N SER A 166 5.93 -0.74 3.00
CA SER A 166 6.92 0.33 3.22
C SER A 166 6.30 1.73 3.08
N VAL A 167 5.39 1.91 2.12
CA VAL A 167 4.66 3.17 1.91
C VAL A 167 3.71 3.43 3.08
N LEU A 168 2.93 2.42 3.49
CA LEU A 168 2.03 2.52 4.65
C LEU A 168 2.80 2.86 5.94
N LEU A 169 3.96 2.23 6.15
CA LEU A 169 4.80 2.49 7.31
C LEU A 169 5.29 3.95 7.30
N MET A 170 5.67 4.48 6.13
CA MET A 170 6.14 5.85 6.01
C MET A 170 5.02 6.87 6.18
N ASP A 171 3.81 6.58 5.66
CA ASP A 171 2.61 7.36 5.96
C ASP A 171 2.40 7.45 7.48
N LEU A 172 2.48 6.32 8.19
CA LEU A 172 2.31 6.27 9.63
C LEU A 172 3.41 7.01 10.40
N LEU A 173 4.68 6.83 10.02
CA LEU A 173 5.83 7.42 10.72
C LEU A 173 5.92 8.94 10.53
N LEU A 174 5.62 9.43 9.33
CA LEU A 174 5.79 10.84 9.00
C LEU A 174 4.53 11.66 9.30
N PHE A 175 3.34 11.05 9.24
CA PHE A 175 2.08 11.74 9.50
C PHE A 175 1.56 11.55 10.94
N GLY A 176 1.84 10.41 11.58
CA GLY A 176 1.44 10.16 12.96
C GLY A 176 1.85 11.30 13.93
N PRO A 177 3.12 11.75 13.92
CA PRO A 177 3.55 12.88 14.74
C PRO A 177 2.83 14.19 14.40
N PHE A 178 2.54 14.43 13.11
CA PHE A 178 1.84 15.64 12.68
C PHE A 178 0.43 15.72 13.30
N ILE A 179 -0.34 14.63 13.28
CA ILE A 179 -1.67 14.57 13.90
C ILE A 179 -1.61 14.82 15.40
N LEU A 180 -0.57 14.33 16.07
CA LEU A 180 -0.37 14.56 17.50
C LEU A 180 -0.01 16.01 17.82
N THR A 181 0.54 16.76 16.86
CA THR A 181 0.94 18.18 17.05
C THR A 181 -0.18 19.19 16.76
N VAL A 182 -1.17 18.84 15.93
CA VAL A 182 -2.30 19.74 15.63
C VAL A 182 -3.40 19.63 16.69
N LYS A 183 -4.15 20.73 16.90
CA LYS A 183 -5.29 20.74 17.84
C LYS A 183 -6.30 19.66 17.44
N PRO A 184 -6.93 18.94 18.41
CA PRO A 184 -7.85 17.84 18.12
C PRO A 184 -8.98 18.20 17.15
N ALA A 185 -9.60 19.36 17.34
CA ALA A 185 -10.68 19.84 16.46
C ALA A 185 -10.26 20.00 15.00
N VAL A 186 -8.99 20.37 14.77
CA VAL A 186 -8.40 20.55 13.45
C VAL A 186 -7.95 19.19 12.89
N ALA A 187 -7.44 18.29 13.74
CA ALA A 187 -7.05 16.94 13.35
C ALA A 187 -8.21 16.15 12.71
N TYR A 188 -9.42 16.23 13.26
CA TYR A 188 -10.60 15.51 12.72
C TYR A 188 -10.94 15.87 11.28
N LEU A 189 -10.73 17.13 10.87
CA LEU A 189 -10.97 17.58 9.49
C LEU A 189 -9.99 16.93 8.50
N PHE A 190 -8.84 16.44 8.97
CA PHE A 190 -7.81 15.84 8.14
C PHE A 190 -7.85 14.32 8.11
N VAL A 191 -8.46 13.65 9.09
CA VAL A 191 -8.52 12.18 9.15
C VAL A 191 -9.17 11.58 7.91
N GLY A 192 -10.29 12.15 7.44
CA GLY A 192 -11.02 11.63 6.28
C GLY A 192 -10.22 11.72 4.97
N PRO A 193 -9.78 12.93 4.55
CA PRO A 193 -8.95 13.10 3.37
C PRO A 193 -7.63 12.31 3.42
N LEU A 194 -7.04 12.20 4.61
CA LEU A 194 -5.85 11.38 4.83
C LEU A 194 -6.13 9.90 4.58
N ALA A 195 -7.16 9.36 5.23
CA ALA A 195 -7.52 7.96 5.08
C ALA A 195 -7.81 7.62 3.62
N ALA A 196 -8.46 8.54 2.89
CA ALA A 196 -8.69 8.41 1.46
C ALA A 196 -7.38 8.38 0.65
N HIS A 197 -6.41 9.23 0.99
CA HIS A 197 -5.11 9.25 0.32
C HIS A 197 -4.29 8.00 0.63
N VAL A 198 -4.17 7.58 1.89
CA VAL A 198 -3.50 6.32 2.26
C VAL A 198 -4.15 5.14 1.55
N ALA A 199 -5.50 5.07 1.55
CA ALA A 199 -6.23 4.02 0.87
C ALA A 199 -5.97 4.05 -0.65
N ALA A 200 -5.99 5.23 -1.28
CA ALA A 200 -5.71 5.41 -2.70
C ALA A 200 -4.28 4.98 -3.06
N SER A 201 -3.30 5.29 -2.21
CA SER A 201 -1.91 4.89 -2.38
C SER A 201 -1.75 3.37 -2.32
N ILE A 202 -2.28 2.73 -1.28
CA ILE A 202 -2.20 1.27 -1.13
C ILE A 202 -2.98 0.55 -2.23
N LEU A 203 -4.21 0.98 -2.52
CA LEU A 203 -5.01 0.41 -3.60
C LEU A 203 -4.33 0.60 -4.95
N GLY A 204 -3.72 1.76 -5.21
CA GLY A 204 -2.94 2.01 -6.41
C GLY A 204 -1.80 1.01 -6.57
N ILE A 205 -0.97 0.83 -5.53
CA ILE A 205 0.14 -0.13 -5.57
C ILE A 205 -0.37 -1.55 -5.86
N LEU A 206 -1.45 -1.97 -5.20
CA LEU A 206 -2.01 -3.32 -5.37
C LEU A 206 -2.65 -3.52 -6.76
N LEU A 207 -3.35 -2.51 -7.27
CA LEU A 207 -3.94 -2.50 -8.62
C LEU A 207 -2.85 -2.58 -9.69
N GLY A 208 -1.85 -1.69 -9.61
CA GLY A 208 -0.72 -1.64 -10.52
C GLY A 208 0.11 -2.91 -10.47
N GLY A 209 0.34 -3.43 -9.26
CA GLY A 209 1.06 -4.67 -9.01
C GLY A 209 0.34 -5.93 -9.46
N GLY A 210 -0.84 -5.83 -10.08
CA GLY A 210 -1.55 -6.96 -10.69
C GLY A 210 -2.13 -7.97 -9.70
N LEU A 211 -2.04 -7.69 -8.40
CA LEU A 211 -2.53 -8.55 -7.31
C LEU A 211 -4.05 -8.75 -7.39
N LEU A 212 -4.77 -7.80 -7.99
CA LEU A 212 -6.22 -7.86 -8.20
C LEU A 212 -6.62 -8.54 -9.53
N ARG A 213 -5.66 -8.88 -10.40
CA ARG A 213 -5.92 -9.39 -11.76
C ARG A 213 -5.81 -10.92 -11.88
N HIS A 214 -5.21 -11.58 -10.89
CA HIS A 214 -4.75 -12.96 -11.02
C HIS A 214 -5.87 -14.03 -11.02
N HIS A 215 -7.12 -13.67 -10.72
CA HIS A 215 -8.21 -14.65 -10.61
C HIS A 215 -9.20 -14.70 -11.80
N SER A 216 -8.98 -13.91 -12.86
CA SER A 216 -9.85 -13.98 -14.06
C SER A 216 -9.58 -15.19 -14.97
N ARG A 217 -8.59 -16.03 -14.68
CA ARG A 217 -8.18 -17.15 -15.55
C ARG A 217 -8.47 -18.56 -15.00
N THR A 218 -9.00 -18.69 -13.80
CA THR A 218 -9.24 -20.01 -13.17
C THR A 218 -10.70 -20.47 -13.17
N VAL A 219 -11.59 -19.76 -13.88
CA VAL A 219 -13.02 -20.16 -14.00
C VAL A 219 -13.38 -20.66 -15.41
N SER A 220 -12.40 -20.80 -16.31
CA SER A 220 -12.59 -21.48 -17.60
C SER A 220 -11.62 -22.64 -17.72
N ASN A 221 -11.96 -23.77 -17.10
CA ASN A 221 -11.60 -25.13 -17.52
C ASN A 221 -12.46 -26.11 -16.74
#